data_AF-A0A2E1II71-F1
#
_entry.id   AF-A0A2E1II71-F1
#
_cell.length_a   1.000
_cell.length_b   1.000
_cell.length_c   1.000
_cell.angle_alpha   90.00
_cell.angle_beta   90.00
_cell.angle_gamma   90.00
#
_symmetry.space_group_name_H-M   'P 1'
#
loop_
_entity.id
_entity.type
_entity.pdbx_description
1 polymer ?
#
loop_
_entity_poly.entity_id
_entity_poly.type
_entity_poly.pdbx_seq_one_letter_code
_entity_poly.pdbx_strand_id
1 'polypeptide(L)' 'MIRLPLLVVILALGLPARSQTNRELLQERLISPTVYDLLEERGAVTPEQRIKAIQQACLTGVLGGDDCYSERDRRRF' A
#
# COMPACT_ATOMS: atom_id res chain seq x y z
N MET A 1 -42.98 21.56 5.45
CA MET A 1 -42.16 20.70 6.34
C MET A 1 -41.67 19.51 5.52
N ILE A 2 -40.49 19.62 4.90
CA ILE A 2 -39.92 18.56 4.06
C ILE A 2 -39.03 17.71 4.97
N ARG A 3 -39.50 16.52 5.35
CA ARG A 3 -38.67 15.50 5.99
C ARG A 3 -37.79 14.87 4.90
N LEU A 4 -36.59 15.42 4.69
CA LEU A 4 -35.54 14.71 3.95
C LEU A 4 -35.17 13.46 4.77
N PRO A 5 -35.21 12.25 4.18
CA PRO A 5 -34.89 11.05 4.92
C PRO A 5 -33.39 11.03 5.18
N LEU A 6 -33.03 10.95 6.47
CA LEU A 6 -31.68 10.73 7.00
C LEU A 6 -30.98 9.48 6.40
N LEU A 7 -31.70 8.66 5.61
CA LEU A 7 -31.21 7.44 4.97
C LEU A 7 -30.15 7.69 3.88
N VAL A 8 -30.14 8.85 3.22
CA VAL A 8 -29.23 9.09 2.08
C VAL A 8 -27.78 9.29 2.55
N VAL A 9 -27.55 9.75 3.78
CA VAL A 9 -26.20 10.06 4.29
C VAL A 9 -25.40 8.81 4.65
N ILE A 10 -26.06 7.72 5.07
CA ILE A 10 -25.37 6.49 5.51
C ILE A 10 -24.78 5.72 4.32
N LEU A 11 -25.35 5.84 3.12
CA LEU A 11 -24.86 5.12 1.94
C LEU A 11 -23.54 5.67 1.36
N ALA A 12 -23.14 6.89 1.73
CA ALA A 12 -21.96 7.56 1.18
C ALA A 12 -20.65 7.30 1.96
N LEU A 13 -20.72 6.73 3.17
CA LEU A 13 -19.58 6.61 4.09
C LEU A 13 -18.85 5.25 4.04
N GLY A 14 -19.30 4.32 3.20
CA GLY A 14 -18.86 2.92 3.24
C GLY A 14 -18.04 2.45 2.05
N LEU A 15 -17.55 3.32 1.17
CA LEU A 15 -16.67 2.88 0.09
C LEU A 15 -15.32 2.49 0.70
N PRO A 16 -14.92 1.20 0.70
CA PRO A 16 -13.59 0.83 1.13
C PRO A 16 -12.61 1.59 0.25
N ALA A 17 -11.74 2.41 0.85
CA ALA A 17 -10.62 2.99 0.14
C ALA A 17 -9.83 1.81 -0.43
N ARG A 18 -9.93 1.59 -1.75
CA ARG A 18 -9.17 0.53 -2.41
C ARG A 18 -7.71 0.92 -2.32
N SER A 19 -6.97 0.24 -1.44
CA SER A 19 -5.52 0.31 -1.46
C SER A 19 -5.02 -0.34 -2.75
N GLN A 20 -4.03 0.27 -3.39
CA GLN A 20 -3.37 -0.32 -4.56
C GLN A 20 -2.77 -1.67 -4.19
N THR A 21 -2.92 -2.63 -5.10
CA THR A 21 -2.30 -3.95 -5.04
C THR A 21 -0.81 -3.87 -5.37
N ASN A 22 -0.04 -4.88 -4.95
CA ASN A 22 1.40 -4.96 -5.27
C ASN A 22 1.64 -4.94 -6.79
N ARG A 23 0.74 -5.55 -7.56
CA ARG A 23 0.80 -5.56 -9.02
C ARG A 23 0.59 -4.17 -9.62
N GLU A 24 -0.39 -3.41 -9.13
CA GLU A 24 -0.62 -2.03 -9.58
C GLU A 24 0.59 -1.15 -9.25
N LEU A 25 1.15 -1.30 -8.04
CA LEU A 25 2.37 -0.60 -7.63
C LEU A 25 3.56 -0.91 -8.55
N LEU A 26 3.72 -2.17 -8.97
CA LEU A 26 4.77 -2.57 -9.93
C LEU A 26 4.52 -1.96 -11.32
N GLN A 27 3.27 -2.00 -11.81
CA GLN A 27 2.90 -1.46 -13.11
C GLN A 27 3.11 0.05 -13.20
N GLU A 28 2.81 0.77 -12.13
CA GLU A 28 3.04 2.21 -12.00
C GLU A 28 4.50 2.56 -11.69
N ARG A 29 5.37 1.55 -11.58
CA ARG A 29 6.80 1.69 -11.22
C ARG A 29 7.01 2.40 -9.88
N LEU A 30 6.07 2.24 -8.96
CA LEU A 30 6.15 2.74 -7.58
C LEU A 30 6.97 1.80 -6.69
N ILE A 31 7.13 0.54 -7.10
CA ILE A 31 8.04 -0.43 -6.52
C ILE A 31 8.87 -1.08 -7.62
N SER A 32 10.08 -1.55 -7.27
CA SER A 32 10.91 -2.35 -8.17
C SER A 32 10.39 -3.78 -8.27
N PRO A 33 10.81 -4.55 -9.29
CA PRO A 33 10.52 -6.00 -9.37
C PRO A 33 10.99 -6.76 -8.13
N THR A 34 12.18 -6.43 -7.59
CA THR A 34 12.72 -7.06 -6.37
C THR A 34 11.81 -6.83 -5.17
N VAL A 35 11.29 -5.61 -5.02
CA VAL A 35 10.35 -5.28 -3.95
C VAL A 35 9.02 -6.00 -4.18
N TYR A 36 8.53 -6.11 -5.41
CA TYR A 36 7.32 -6.88 -5.70
C TYR A 36 7.44 -8.33 -5.25
N ASP A 37 8.51 -9.02 -5.65
CA ASP A 37 8.73 -10.43 -5.29
C ASP A 37 8.81 -10.63 -3.78
N LEU A 38 9.49 -9.71 -3.07
CA LEU A 38 9.58 -9.69 -1.61
C LEU A 38 8.20 -9.61 -0.93
N LEU A 39 7.33 -8.76 -1.45
CA LEU A 39 6.00 -8.51 -0.88
C LEU A 39 5.05 -9.69 -1.14
N GLU A 40 5.12 -10.30 -2.33
CA GLU A 40 4.37 -11.50 -2.65
C GLU A 40 4.81 -12.68 -1.78
N GLU A 41 6.12 -12.90 -1.62
CA GLU A 41 6.67 -13.95 -0.76
C GLU A 41 6.21 -13.80 0.70
N ARG A 42 6.12 -12.56 1.19
CA ARG A 42 5.69 -12.24 2.57
C ARG A 42 4.17 -12.10 2.73
N GLY A 43 3.40 -12.24 1.65
CA GLY A 43 1.95 -12.05 1.67
C GLY A 43 1.52 -10.65 2.15
N ALA A 44 2.34 -9.63 1.88
CA ALA A 44 2.10 -8.26 2.33
C ALA A 44 1.15 -7.54 1.36
N VAL A 45 -0.12 -7.41 1.75
CA VAL A 45 -1.20 -6.88 0.89
C VAL A 45 -1.70 -5.50 1.30
N THR A 46 -1.45 -5.07 2.54
CA THR A 46 -1.79 -3.72 3.01
C THR A 46 -0.59 -2.79 3.01
N PRO A 47 -0.77 -1.46 2.95
CA PRO A 47 0.31 -0.50 3.06
C PRO A 47 1.22 -0.73 4.28
N GLU A 48 0.63 -0.98 5.45
CA GLU A 48 1.36 -1.18 6.70
C GLU A 48 2.19 -2.47 6.67
N GLN A 49 1.62 -3.54 6.10
CA GLN A 49 2.35 -4.80 5.92
C GLN A 49 3.52 -4.62 4.96
N ARG A 50 3.33 -3.91 3.85
CA ARG A 50 4.39 -3.63 2.88
C ARG A 50 5.52 -2.83 3.49
N ILE A 51 5.19 -1.76 4.23
CA ILE A 51 6.18 -0.93 4.91
C ILE A 51 7.02 -1.78 5.88
N LYS A 52 6.36 -2.61 6.71
CA LYS A 52 7.06 -3.51 7.64
C LYS A 52 7.95 -4.52 6.93
N ALA A 53 7.44 -5.15 5.88
CA ALA A 53 8.19 -6.14 5.10
C ALA A 53 9.46 -5.54 4.49
N ILE A 54 9.34 -4.36 3.88
CA ILE A 54 10.47 -3.68 3.24
C ILE A 54 11.46 -3.17 4.27
N GLN A 55 10.99 -2.57 5.38
CA GLN A 55 11.89 -2.17 6.48
C GLN A 55 12.69 -3.35 7.01
N GLN A 56 12.04 -4.49 7.28
CA GLN A 56 12.72 -5.69 7.74
C GLN A 56 13.76 -6.19 6.72
N ALA A 57 13.39 -6.23 5.44
CA ALA A 57 14.29 -6.66 4.37
C ALA A 57 15.49 -5.73 4.18
N CYS A 58 15.31 -4.43 4.38
CA CYS A 58 16.40 -3.45 4.36
C CYS A 58 17.32 -3.59 5.56
N LEU A 59 16.77 -3.71 6.77
CA LEU A 59 17.55 -3.89 8.00
C LEU A 59 18.37 -5.18 7.98
N THR A 60 17.88 -6.22 7.31
CA THR A 60 18.54 -7.53 7.21
C THR A 60 19.41 -7.70 5.97
N GLY A 61 19.46 -6.69 5.08
CA GLY A 61 20.24 -6.73 3.84
C GLY A 61 19.68 -7.67 2.75
N VAL A 62 18.43 -8.11 2.89
CA VAL A 62 17.72 -8.88 1.85
C VAL A 62 17.44 -8.01 0.63
N LEU A 63 17.08 -6.75 0.85
CA LEU A 63 17.01 -5.76 -0.23
C LEU A 63 18.34 -5.02 -0.35
N GLY A 64 18.76 -4.75 -1.58
CA GLY A 64 19.88 -3.87 -1.88
C GLY A 64 19.56 -2.41 -1.57
N GLY A 65 20.59 -1.58 -1.41
CA GLY A 65 20.43 -0.16 -1.06
C GLY A 65 19.53 0.62 -2.03
N ASP A 66 19.55 0.28 -3.33
CA ASP A 66 18.72 0.91 -4.36
C ASP A 66 17.22 0.55 -4.26
N ASP A 67 16.91 -0.60 -3.66
CA ASP A 67 15.53 -1.07 -3.43
C ASP A 67 14.99 -0.63 -2.06
N CYS A 68 15.88 -0.20 -1.16
CA CYS A 68 15.49 0.35 0.13
C CYS A 68 15.00 1.78 -0.03
N TYR A 69 13.78 2.04 0.48
CA TYR A 69 13.11 3.34 0.37
C TYR A 69 14.03 4.51 0.72
N SER A 70 13.92 5.57 -0.07
CA SER A 70 14.30 6.91 0.39
C SER A 70 13.17 7.50 1.23
N GLU A 71 13.48 8.37 2.20
CA GLU A 71 12.48 9.08 3.04
C GLU A 71 11.37 9.79 2.22
N ARG A 72 11.56 10.04 0.91
CA ARG A 72 10.54 10.64 0.04
C ARG A 72 9.40 9.67 -0.34
N ASP A 73 9.65 8.38 -0.37
CA ASP A 73 8.70 7.37 -0.89
C ASP A 73 7.64 6.97 0.15
N ARG A 74 7.93 7.22 1.43
CA ARG A 74 7.07 6.91 2.57
C ARG A 74 5.69 7.60 2.54
N ARG A 75 5.51 8.64 1.73
CA ARG A 75 4.23 9.36 1.59
C ARG A 75 3.30 8.81 0.51
N ARG A 76 3.72 7.79 -0.25
CA ARG A 76 2.94 7.24 -1.39
C ARG A 76 2.17 5.95 -1.08
N PHE A 77 2.37 5.36 0.10
CA PHE A 77 1.73 4.10 0.51
C PHE A 77 0.66 4.31 1.57
#